data_AF-A0A944K1P6-F1
#
_entry.id   AF-A0A944K1P6-F1
#
_cell.length_a   1.000
_cell.length_b   1.000
_cell.length_c   1.000
_cell.angle_alpha   90.00
_cell.angle_beta   90.00
_cell.angle_gamma   90.00
#
_symmetry.space_group_name_H-M   'P 1'
#
loop_
_entity.id
_entity.type
_entity.pdbx_description
1 polymer ?
#
loop_
_entity_poly.entity_id
_entity_poly.type
_entity_poly.pdbx_seq_one_letter_code
_entity_poly.pdbx_strand_id
1 'polypeptide(L)' 'MIPLFDPFIGITPTEAYTTGGETAVSWRGAVVTTDGNPVNWSGISVFRLDDEGLIAEARLYFHHGVFSAQAQLGAH' A
#
# COMPACT_ATOMS: atom_id res chain seq x y z
N MET A 1 6.65 -4.60 -13.92
CA MET A 1 6.91 -4.22 -12.51
C MET A 1 8.35 -4.59 -12.23
N ILE A 2 9.21 -3.60 -11.97
CA ILE A 2 10.57 -3.87 -11.45
C ILE A 2 10.35 -4.15 -9.96
N PRO A 3 10.78 -5.30 -9.40
CA PRO A 3 10.67 -5.52 -7.97
C PRO A 3 11.67 -4.58 -7.29
N LEU A 4 11.19 -3.46 -6.76
CA LEU A 4 11.99 -2.51 -5.98
C LEU A 4 12.31 -3.04 -4.57
N PHE A 5 11.81 -4.23 -4.22
CA PHE A 5 11.82 -4.75 -2.85
C PHE A 5 12.17 -6.24 -2.82
N ASP A 6 13.05 -6.61 -1.89
CA ASP A 6 13.37 -7.98 -1.52
C ASP A 6 13.92 -8.02 -0.08
N PRO A 7 13.17 -8.53 0.92
CA PRO A 7 11.81 -9.06 0.83
C PRO A 7 10.70 -8.00 0.88
N PHE A 8 9.56 -8.32 0.27
CA PHE A 8 8.27 -7.72 0.66
C PHE A 8 7.78 -8.39 1.95
N ILE A 9 7.75 -7.64 3.05
CA ILE A 9 7.40 -8.20 4.37
C ILE A 9 5.88 -8.34 4.49
N GLY A 10 5.12 -7.33 4.03
CA GLY A 10 3.67 -7.40 3.99
C GLY A 10 2.96 -6.08 4.20
N ILE A 11 1.64 -6.15 4.16
CA ILE A 11 0.72 -5.07 4.52
C ILE A 11 -0.25 -5.62 5.57
N THR A 12 -0.38 -4.92 6.69
CA THR A 12 -1.28 -5.25 7.78
C THR A 12 -2.45 -4.26 7.80
N PRO A 13 -3.70 -4.71 7.64
CA PRO A 13 -4.87 -3.85 7.78
C PRO A 13 -5.01 -3.36 9.22
N THR A 14 -5.37 -2.09 9.40
CA THR A 14 -5.59 -1.47 10.71
C THR A 14 -7.06 -1.20 10.97
N GLU A 15 -7.79 -0.66 9.99
CA GLU A 15 -9.23 -0.40 10.08
C GLU A 15 -9.88 -0.58 8.70
N ALA A 16 -11.17 -0.91 8.69
CA ALA A 16 -11.95 -1.02 7.46
C ALA A 16 -13.33 -0.36 7.63
N TYR A 17 -13.75 0.37 6.60
CA TYR A 17 -15.03 1.05 6.52
C TYR A 17 -15.70 0.72 5.21
N THR A 18 -16.95 0.25 5.27
CA THR A 18 -17.71 -0.19 4.10
C THR A 18 -18.96 0.66 3.93
N THR A 19 -19.21 1.13 2.72
CA THR A 19 -20.45 1.82 2.34
C THR A 19 -20.77 1.51 0.88
N GLY A 20 -22.03 1.20 0.55
CA GLY A 20 -22.54 1.13 -0.82
C GLY A 20 -21.59 0.50 -1.86
N GLY A 21 -21.20 -0.77 -1.67
CA GLY A 21 -20.33 -1.49 -2.61
C GLY A 21 -18.85 -1.05 -2.58
N GLU A 22 -18.46 -0.08 -1.76
CA GLU A 22 -17.07 0.32 -1.57
C GLU A 22 -16.58 -0.05 -0.17
N THR A 23 -15.31 -0.43 -0.07
CA THR A 23 -14.61 -0.68 1.20
C THR A 23 -13.27 0.04 1.21
N ALA A 24 -13.11 0.96 2.15
CA ALA A 24 -11.83 1.62 2.44
C ALA A 24 -11.13 0.89 3.58
N VAL A 25 -9.86 0.51 3.38
CA VAL A 25 -9.03 -0.18 4.36
C VAL A 25 -7.79 0.66 4.63
N SER A 26 -7.61 1.13 5.87
CA SER A 26 -6.34 1.71 6.32
C SER A 26 -5.37 0.58 6.64
N TRP A 27 -4.08 0.79 6.36
CA TRP A 27 -3.07 -0.24 6.59
C TRP A 27 -1.68 0.33 6.86
N ARG A 28 -0.81 -0.53 7.39
CA ARG A 28 0.64 -0.31 7.54
C ARG A 28 1.40 -1.37 6.75
N GLY A 29 2.41 -0.96 6.02
CA GLY A 29 3.25 -1.81 5.18
C GLY A 29 4.72 -1.74 5.59
N ALA A 30 5.44 -2.83 5.34
CA ALA A 30 6.88 -2.92 5.53
C ALA A 30 7.52 -3.66 4.35
N VAL A 31 8.65 -3.13 3.88
CA VAL A 31 9.50 -3.72 2.83
C VAL A 31 10.95 -3.47 3.16
N VAL A 32 11.82 -4.29 2.58
CA VAL A 32 13.23 -3.94 2.39
C VAL A 32 13.41 -3.66 0.91
N THR A 33 13.94 -2.50 0.56
CA THR A 33 14.33 -2.19 -0.82
C THR A 33 15.48 -3.09 -1.27
N THR A 34 15.69 -3.24 -2.58
CA THR A 34 16.76 -4.10 -3.13
C THR A 34 18.18 -3.70 -2.69
N ASP A 35 18.38 -2.48 -2.24
CA ASP A 35 19.63 -1.96 -1.68
C ASP A 35 19.72 -2.11 -0.14
N GLY A 36 18.75 -2.79 0.48
CA GLY A 36 18.76 -3.16 1.89
C GLY A 36 18.11 -2.15 2.83
N ASN A 37 17.46 -1.10 2.31
CA ASN A 37 16.84 -0.08 3.17
C ASN A 37 15.44 -0.52 3.64
N PRO A 38 15.19 -0.59 4.96
CA PRO A 38 13.85 -0.87 5.47
C PRO A 38 12.95 0.36 5.27
N VAL A 39 11.77 0.15 4.73
CA VAL A 39 10.75 1.18 4.55
C VAL A 39 9.48 0.75 5.26
N ASN A 40 9.03 1.61 6.18
CA ASN A 40 7.72 1.50 6.81
C ASN A 40 6.81 2.59 6.27
N TRP A 41 5.65 2.22 5.75
CA TRP A 41 4.71 3.22 5.24
C TRP A 41 3.28 2.84 5.56
N SER A 42 2.38 3.79 5.41
CA SER A 42 0.95 3.57 5.59
C SER A 42 0.20 4.07 4.38
N GLY A 43 -1.02 3.59 4.26
CA GLY A 43 -1.90 3.97 3.19
C GLY A 43 -3.32 3.54 3.41
N ILE A 44 -4.11 3.80 2.39
CA ILE A 44 -5.53 3.43 2.31
C ILE A 44 -5.74 2.74 0.98
N SER A 45 -6.35 1.56 1.02
CA SER A 45 -6.86 0.89 -0.18
C SER A 45 -8.36 1.08 -0.23
N VAL A 46 -8.89 1.61 -1.34
CA VAL A 46 -10.33 1.70 -1.58
C VAL A 46 -10.69 0.69 -2.65
N PHE A 47 -11.50 -0.29 -2.28
CA PHE A 47 -12.03 -1.32 -3.17
C PHE A 47 -13.46 -1.00 -3.53
N ARG A 48 -13.80 -1.06 -4.82
CA ARG A 48 -15.19 -1.14 -5.28
C ARG A 48 -15.49 -2.60 -5.60
N LEU A 49 -16.60 -3.10 -5.08
CA LEU A 49 -17.08 -4.44 -5.33
C LEU A 49 -18.13 -4.42 -6.46
N ASP A 50 -18.19 -5.48 -7.26
CA ASP A 50 -19.31 -5.74 -8.16
C ASP A 50 -20.51 -6.37 -7.41
N ASP A 51 -21.56 -6.68 -8.16
CA ASP A 51 -22.80 -7.23 -7.62
C ASP A 51 -22.60 -8.66 -7.07
N GLU A 52 -21.54 -9.35 -7.48
CA GLU A 52 -21.11 -10.65 -6.97
C GLU A 52 -20.22 -10.53 -5.71
N GLY A 53 -19.88 -9.31 -5.29
CA GLY A 53 -19.03 -9.03 -4.14
C GLY A 53 -17.52 -9.22 -4.41
N LEU A 54 -17.11 -9.32 -5.68
CA LEU A 54 -15.72 -9.39 -6.10
C LEU A 54 -15.15 -7.99 -6.30
N ILE A 55 -13.83 -7.84 -6.17
CA ILE A 55 -13.17 -6.54 -6.36
C ILE A 55 -13.22 -6.17 -7.85
N ALA A 56 -14.05 -5.20 -8.19
CA ALA A 56 -14.17 -4.61 -9.52
C ALA A 56 -13.16 -3.47 -9.75
N GLU A 57 -12.72 -2.79 -8.69
CA GLU A 57 -11.71 -1.73 -8.75
C GLU A 57 -10.91 -1.67 -7.45
N ALA A 58 -9.61 -1.37 -7.55
CA ALA A 58 -8.74 -1.11 -6.40
C ALA A 58 -7.95 0.19 -6.61
N ARG A 59 -8.13 1.14 -5.70
CA ARG A 59 -7.34 2.39 -5.63
C ARG A 59 -6.47 2.36 -4.39
N LEU A 60 -5.17 2.57 -4.56
CA LEU A 60 -4.20 2.56 -3.46
C LEU A 60 -3.62 3.94 -3.27
N TYR A 61 -3.77 4.47 -2.06
CA TYR A 61 -3.22 5.75 -1.63
C TYR A 61 -2.15 5.49 -0.59
N PHE A 62 -1.01 6.15 -0.71
CA PHE A 62 0.03 6.12 0.31
C PHE A 62 0.78 7.44 0.29
N HIS A 63 1.46 7.75 1.40
CA HIS A 63 2.24 8.97 1.48
C HIS A 63 3.58 8.82 0.74
N HIS A 64 3.59 9.17 -0.55
CA HIS A 64 4.78 9.06 -1.41
C HIS A 64 6.04 9.67 -0.80
N GLY A 65 5.95 10.86 -0.19
CA GLY A 65 7.12 11.51 0.44
C GLY A 65 7.76 10.71 1.59
N VAL A 66 6.95 10.06 2.43
CA VAL A 66 7.45 9.21 3.54
C VAL A 66 8.11 7.96 2.99
N PHE A 67 7.55 7.41 1.91
CA PHE A 67 8.11 6.27 1.21
C PHE A 67 9.47 6.62 0.59
N SER A 68 9.52 7.65 -0.25
CA SER A 68 10.73 8.07 -0.97
C SER A 68 11.86 8.47 -0.04
N ALA A 69 11.57 9.14 1.08
CA ALA A 69 12.58 9.54 2.06
C ALA A 69 13.27 8.34 2.72
N GLN A 70 12.54 7.26 2.99
CA GLN A 70 13.10 6.04 3.58
C GLN A 70 13.77 5.15 2.54
N ALA A 71 13.16 5.04 1.36
CA ALA A 71 13.71 4.27 0.25
C ALA A 71 14.97 4.92 -0.36
N GLN A 72 15.37 6.11 0.13
CA GLN A 72 16.46 6.92 -0.41
C GLN A 72 16.28 7.22 -1.92
N LEU A 73 15.02 7.19 -2.37
CA LEU A 73 14.63 7.55 -3.72
C LEU A 73 14.50 9.08 -3.77
N GLY A 74 15.65 9.78 -3.85
CA GLY A 74 15.72 11.21 -4.14
C GLY A 74 16.90 11.98 -3.55
N ALA A 75 17.98 12.07 -4.32
CA ALA A 75 18.82 13.27 -4.52
C ALA A 75 19.75 13.07 -5.74
N HIS A 76 19.18 13.02 -6.95
CA HIS A 76 19.90 13.22 -8.21
C HIS A 76 19.08 14.13 -9.12
#